data_AF-A0A9D1HL42-F1
#
_entry.id   AF-A0A9D1HL42-F1
#
_cell.length_a   1.000
_cell.length_b   1.000
_cell.length_c   1.000
_cell.angle_alpha   90.00
_cell.angle_beta   90.00
_cell.angle_gamma   90.00
#
_symmetry.space_group_name_H-M   'P 1'
#
loop_
_entity.id
_entity.type
_entity.pdbx_description
1 polymer ?
#
loop_
_entity_poly.entity_id
_entity_poly.type
_entity_poly.pdbx_seq_one_letter_code
_entity_poly.pdbx_strand_id
1 'polypeptide(L)'
;MFDILVDTRRKRLGLVLLVMAILLFFLMASDLFYVTGIFSSRSTSALLARMDGSSTSFYARLIVFLLNSSLTSLSSWLAIGLEYLFVLLRSLTNLEWLLVIGLLLFVLSHQERISRFMLYILTLHFILRFILAGALTLVFGEILATNDIHLLLNGVHYLSLAAMIIHAGMLVVLGYYIYTVWMHVYLAAFRKKDASNG
;
A
#
# COMPACT_ATOMS: atom_id res chain seq x y z
N MET A 1 0.82 28.80 -18.08
CA MET A 1 1.11 28.52 -16.65
C MET A 1 1.69 27.11 -16.43
N PHE A 2 1.21 26.09 -17.15
CA PHE A 2 1.74 24.72 -17.09
C PHE A 2 3.21 24.58 -17.54
N ASP A 3 3.68 25.36 -18.51
CA ASP A 3 5.08 25.28 -19.00
C ASP A 3 6.13 25.53 -17.91
N ILE A 4 5.83 26.37 -16.93
CA ILE A 4 6.77 26.69 -15.83
C ILE A 4 6.94 25.50 -14.86
N LEU A 5 5.92 24.64 -14.76
CA LEU A 5 5.92 23.47 -13.87
C LEU A 5 6.72 22.29 -14.44
N VAL A 6 7.08 22.33 -15.74
CA VAL A 6 7.60 21.16 -16.48
C VAL A 6 8.83 21.54 -17.33
N ASP A 7 9.37 22.75 -17.15
CA ASP A 7 10.42 23.35 -17.98
C ASP A 7 11.75 22.59 -17.99
N THR A 8 12.06 21.88 -16.90
CA THR A 8 13.36 21.21 -16.69
C THR A 8 13.15 19.74 -16.40
N ARG A 9 14.10 18.89 -16.84
CA ARG A 9 14.06 17.44 -16.59
C ARG A 9 13.80 17.10 -15.12
N ARG A 10 14.40 17.86 -14.20
CA ARG A 10 14.24 17.71 -12.75
C ARG A 10 12.83 18.06 -12.27
N LYS A 11 12.18 19.08 -12.82
CA LYS A 11 10.77 19.40 -12.50
C LYS A 11 9.80 18.39 -13.12
N ARG A 12 10.07 17.88 -14.34
CA ARG A 12 9.28 16.78 -14.92
C ARG A 12 9.32 15.54 -14.03
N LEU A 13 10.52 15.20 -13.57
CA LEU A 13 10.76 14.09 -12.66
C LEU A 13 10.03 14.30 -11.32
N GLY A 14 10.15 15.49 -10.74
CA GLY A 14 9.42 15.88 -9.53
C GLY A 14 7.90 15.73 -9.68
N LEU A 15 7.35 16.00 -10.88
CA LEU A 15 5.90 15.98 -11.12
C LEU A 15 5.39 14.55 -11.14
N VAL A 16 6.08 13.69 -11.89
CA VAL A 16 5.77 12.26 -11.95
C VAL A 16 5.82 11.66 -10.54
N LEU A 17 6.87 11.98 -9.79
CA LEU A 17 7.01 11.48 -8.42
C LEU A 17 5.94 12.02 -7.47
N LEU A 18 5.53 13.28 -7.62
CA LEU A 18 4.44 13.86 -6.84
C LEU A 18 3.11 13.17 -7.15
N VAL A 19 2.80 12.93 -8.43
CA VAL A 19 1.61 12.19 -8.84
C VAL A 19 1.62 10.77 -8.29
N MET A 20 2.74 10.06 -8.40
CA MET A 20 2.89 8.72 -7.80
C MET A 20 2.71 8.74 -6.28
N ALA A 21 3.22 9.77 -5.60
CA ALA A 21 3.08 9.90 -4.15
C ALA A 21 1.62 10.16 -3.75
N ILE A 22 0.89 10.99 -4.50
CA ILE A 22 -0.53 11.24 -4.26
C ILE A 22 -1.35 9.97 -4.52
N LEU A 23 -1.06 9.23 -5.59
CA LEU A 23 -1.73 7.96 -5.87
C LEU A 23 -1.50 6.94 -4.75
N LEU A 24 -0.26 6.82 -4.28
CA LEU A 24 0.09 5.96 -3.16
C LEU A 24 -0.63 6.38 -1.87
N PHE A 25 -0.78 7.69 -1.65
CA PHE A 25 -1.52 8.23 -0.50
C PHE A 25 -2.97 7.79 -0.52
N PHE A 26 -3.65 7.89 -1.67
CA PHE A 26 -5.04 7.46 -1.79
C PHE A 26 -5.21 5.95 -1.58
N LEU A 27 -4.29 5.14 -2.10
CA LEU A 27 -4.29 3.70 -1.84
C LEU A 27 -4.13 3.38 -0.35
N MET A 28 -3.13 3.97 0.30
CA MET A 28 -2.89 3.77 1.72
C MET A 28 -4.05 4.27 2.59
N ALA A 29 -4.67 5.39 2.23
CA ALA A 29 -5.84 5.91 2.91
C ALA A 29 -7.04 4.98 2.75
N SER A 30 -7.30 4.46 1.54
CA SER A 30 -8.36 3.48 1.28
C SER A 30 -8.19 2.22 2.14
N ASP A 31 -6.99 1.67 2.21
CA ASP A 31 -6.68 0.54 3.08
C ASP A 31 -6.89 0.89 4.56
N LEU A 32 -6.41 2.06 5.01
CA LEU A 32 -6.57 2.49 6.39
C LEU A 32 -8.05 2.64 6.76
N PHE A 33 -8.88 3.23 5.89
CA PHE A 33 -10.33 3.33 6.10
C PHE A 33 -10.99 1.96 6.20
N TYR A 34 -10.63 1.04 5.30
CA TYR A 34 -11.18 -0.31 5.30
C TYR A 34 -10.84 -1.05 6.60
N VAL A 35 -9.56 -1.06 6.98
CA VAL A 35 -9.06 -1.75 8.16
C VAL A 35 -9.62 -1.13 9.46
N THR A 36 -9.77 0.20 9.52
CA THR A 36 -10.45 0.87 10.64
C THR A 36 -11.92 0.46 10.74
N GLY A 37 -12.59 0.25 9.60
CA GLY A 37 -13.94 -0.29 9.53
C GLY A 37 -14.05 -1.72 10.07
N ILE A 38 -13.06 -2.57 9.80
CA ILE A 38 -12.97 -3.92 10.38
C ILE A 38 -12.77 -3.81 11.90
N PHE A 39 -11.78 -3.05 12.36
CA PHE A 39 -11.48 -2.90 13.79
C PHE A 39 -12.65 -2.34 14.62
N SER A 40 -13.46 -1.46 14.04
CA SER A 40 -14.62 -0.87 14.71
C SER A 40 -15.88 -1.76 14.73
N SER A 41 -15.84 -2.94 14.10
CA SER A 41 -16.99 -3.85 14.03
C SER A 41 -17.16 -4.63 15.34
N ARG A 42 -18.25 -4.34 16.06
CA ARG A 42 -18.50 -4.90 17.40
C ARG A 42 -19.25 -6.23 17.42
N SER A 43 -19.65 -6.76 16.27
CA SER A 43 -20.32 -8.06 16.15
C SER A 43 -19.78 -8.87 14.97
N THR A 44 -19.84 -10.19 15.09
CA THR A 44 -19.48 -11.14 14.01
C THR A 44 -20.23 -10.84 12.72
N SER A 45 -21.53 -10.54 12.80
CA SER A 45 -22.35 -10.20 11.64
C SER A 45 -21.93 -8.89 10.96
N ALA A 46 -21.58 -7.86 11.73
CA ALA A 46 -21.10 -6.59 11.19
C ALA A 46 -19.72 -6.75 10.52
N LEU A 47 -18.85 -7.59 11.10
CA LEU A 47 -17.56 -7.90 10.51
C LEU A 47 -17.71 -8.64 9.18
N LEU A 48 -18.53 -9.69 9.15
CA LEU A 48 -18.79 -10.49 7.95
C LEU A 48 -19.43 -9.64 6.84
N ALA A 49 -20.38 -8.76 7.17
CA ALA A 49 -21.00 -7.85 6.20
C ALA A 49 -19.98 -6.87 5.57
N ARG A 50 -18.95 -6.45 6.31
CA ARG A 50 -17.86 -5.62 5.77
C ARG A 50 -16.85 -6.41 4.95
N MET A 51 -16.69 -7.70 5.21
CA MET A 51 -15.86 -8.59 4.39
C MET A 51 -16.53 -8.89 3.04
N ASP A 52 -17.85 -9.03 3.02
CA ASP A 52 -18.62 -9.36 1.82
C ASP A 52 -18.80 -8.16 0.86
N GLY A 53 -18.75 -6.93 1.38
CA GLY A 53 -19.14 -5.72 0.63
C GLY A 53 -18.03 -4.91 -0.05
N SER A 54 -16.74 -5.23 0.10
CA SER A 54 -15.64 -4.36 -0.36
C SER A 54 -14.72 -5.05 -1.35
N SER A 55 -14.69 -4.62 -2.62
CA SER A 55 -13.79 -5.14 -3.65
C SER A 55 -12.64 -4.19 -3.99
N THR A 56 -12.51 -3.08 -3.26
CA THR A 56 -11.66 -1.94 -3.64
C THR A 56 -10.33 -1.85 -2.89
N SER A 57 -10.20 -2.44 -1.69
CA SER A 57 -8.95 -2.43 -0.92
C SER A 57 -8.17 -3.74 -1.08
N PHE A 58 -6.84 -3.68 -0.92
CA PHE A 58 -5.98 -4.87 -0.95
C PHE A 58 -6.40 -5.88 0.13
N TYR A 59 -6.68 -5.37 1.33
CA TYR A 59 -7.09 -6.17 2.48
C TYR A 59 -8.39 -6.91 2.28
N ALA A 60 -9.39 -6.27 1.67
CA ALA A 60 -10.66 -6.92 1.42
C ALA A 60 -10.49 -8.08 0.42
N ARG A 61 -9.74 -7.84 -0.66
CA ARG A 61 -9.41 -8.88 -1.66
C ARG A 61 -8.64 -10.03 -1.04
N LEU A 62 -7.67 -9.74 -0.19
CA LEU A 62 -6.89 -10.73 0.53
C LEU A 62 -7.79 -11.58 1.42
N ILE A 63 -8.60 -10.98 2.29
CA ILE A 63 -9.49 -11.72 3.21
C ILE A 63 -10.49 -12.59 2.44
N VAL A 64 -11.14 -12.04 1.40
CA VAL A 64 -12.08 -12.81 0.56
C VAL A 64 -11.38 -13.96 -0.14
N PHE A 65 -10.17 -13.75 -0.65
CA PHE A 65 -9.38 -14.82 -1.26
C PHE A 65 -9.07 -15.92 -0.23
N LEU A 66 -8.60 -15.55 0.95
CA LEU A 66 -8.26 -16.49 2.02
C LEU A 66 -9.47 -17.33 2.46
N LEU A 67 -10.64 -16.70 2.64
CA LEU A 67 -11.90 -17.38 2.98
C LEU A 67 -12.34 -18.37 1.91
N ASN A 68 -12.05 -18.11 0.63
CA ASN A 68 -12.41 -18.98 -0.49
C ASN A 68 -11.31 -19.96 -0.88
N SER A 69 -10.13 -19.89 -0.25
CA SER A 69 -8.98 -20.73 -0.57
C SER A 69 -8.94 -21.97 0.31
N SER A 70 -8.69 -23.13 -0.29
CA SER A 70 -8.45 -24.41 0.38
C SER A 70 -7.01 -24.50 0.93
N LEU A 71 -6.55 -23.45 1.63
CA LEU A 71 -5.20 -23.39 2.24
C LEU A 71 -4.92 -24.55 3.20
N THR A 72 -5.96 -25.17 3.75
CA THR A 72 -5.89 -26.32 4.67
C THR A 72 -5.37 -27.61 4.02
N SER A 73 -5.26 -27.70 2.69
CA SER A 73 -4.78 -28.90 1.99
C SER A 73 -3.29 -28.88 1.59
N LEU A 74 -2.55 -27.81 1.90
CA LEU A 74 -1.15 -27.67 1.46
C LEU A 74 -0.19 -28.35 2.46
N SER A 75 0.54 -29.38 1.99
CA SER A 75 1.42 -30.21 2.83
C SER A 75 2.90 -29.80 2.82
N SER A 76 3.30 -28.82 2.00
CA SER A 76 4.71 -28.41 1.88
C SER A 76 4.90 -26.90 1.99
N TRP A 77 5.98 -26.50 2.68
CA TRP A 77 6.38 -25.10 2.87
C TRP A 77 6.56 -24.33 1.55
N LEU A 78 7.01 -25.01 0.49
CA LEU A 78 7.17 -24.41 -0.83
C LEU A 78 5.81 -24.12 -1.49
N ALA A 79 4.88 -25.07 -1.43
CA ALA A 79 3.53 -24.87 -1.97
C ALA A 79 2.78 -23.77 -1.20
N ILE A 80 2.96 -23.73 0.12
CA ILE A 80 2.48 -22.65 0.98
C ILE A 80 3.06 -21.29 0.55
N GLY A 81 4.39 -21.20 0.36
CA GLY A 81 5.05 -19.97 -0.06
C GLY A 81 4.67 -19.49 -1.46
N LEU A 82 4.46 -20.40 -2.41
CA LEU A 82 4.00 -20.06 -3.77
C LEU A 82 2.55 -19.61 -3.77
N GLU A 83 1.69 -20.26 -2.99
CA GLU A 83 0.31 -19.83 -2.81
C GLU A 83 0.28 -18.43 -2.20
N TYR A 84 1.13 -18.13 -1.21
CA TYR A 84 1.24 -16.77 -0.63
C TYR A 84 1.63 -15.72 -1.67
N LEU A 85 2.62 -16.02 -2.50
CA LEU A 85 3.00 -15.11 -3.57
C LEU A 85 1.84 -14.92 -4.55
N PHE A 86 1.12 -16.00 -4.90
CA PHE A 86 -0.03 -15.94 -5.81
C PHE A 86 -1.20 -15.12 -5.23
N VAL A 87 -1.55 -15.36 -3.96
CA VAL A 87 -2.57 -14.61 -3.20
C VAL A 87 -2.23 -13.13 -3.19
N LEU A 88 -0.97 -12.79 -2.89
CA LEU A 88 -0.51 -11.41 -2.84
C LEU A 88 -0.63 -10.74 -4.21
N LEU A 89 -0.16 -11.39 -5.27
CA LEU A 89 -0.19 -10.86 -6.64
C LEU A 89 -1.63 -10.65 -7.16
N ARG A 90 -2.56 -11.54 -6.81
CA ARG A 90 -3.99 -11.40 -7.15
C ARG A 90 -4.71 -10.34 -6.33
N SER A 91 -4.25 -10.09 -5.12
CA SER A 91 -4.85 -9.09 -4.23
C SER A 91 -4.49 -7.66 -4.62
N LEU A 92 -3.46 -7.48 -5.47
CA LEU A 92 -3.10 -6.18 -6.02
C LEU A 92 -4.17 -5.68 -7.01
N THR A 93 -4.55 -4.42 -6.86
CA THR A 93 -5.40 -3.69 -7.81
C THR A 93 -4.62 -3.30 -9.06
N ASN A 94 -5.32 -3.00 -10.16
CA ASN A 94 -4.68 -2.53 -11.40
C ASN A 94 -3.82 -1.27 -11.18
N LEU A 95 -4.22 -0.42 -10.23
CA LEU A 95 -3.50 0.81 -9.89
C LEU A 95 -2.19 0.51 -9.14
N GLU A 96 -2.18 -0.51 -8.29
CA GLU A 96 -0.98 -0.99 -7.60
C GLU A 96 -0.01 -1.67 -8.57
N TRP A 97 -0.53 -2.45 -9.52
CA TRP A 97 0.28 -2.99 -10.62
C TRP A 97 0.94 -1.88 -11.44
N LEU A 98 0.20 -0.83 -11.76
CA LEU A 98 0.73 0.37 -12.42
C LEU A 98 1.84 1.04 -11.60
N LEU A 99 1.70 1.11 -10.27
CA LEU A 99 2.75 1.64 -9.40
C LEU A 99 4.00 0.74 -9.38
N VAL A 100 3.84 -0.59 -9.31
CA VAL A 100 4.96 -1.55 -9.36
C VAL A 100 5.71 -1.47 -10.69
N ILE A 101 4.99 -1.49 -11.81
CA ILE A 101 5.59 -1.40 -13.16
C ILE A 101 6.22 -0.03 -13.37
N GLY A 102 5.53 1.04 -12.95
CA GLY A 102 6.05 2.40 -12.98
C GLY A 102 7.34 2.53 -12.17
N LEU A 103 7.42 1.88 -11.01
CA LEU A 103 8.61 1.81 -10.16
C LEU A 103 9.78 1.15 -10.88
N LEU A 104 9.57 -0.03 -11.46
CA LEU A 104 10.60 -0.78 -12.21
C LEU A 104 11.19 0.06 -13.34
N LEU A 105 10.33 0.68 -14.15
CA LEU A 105 10.74 1.56 -15.24
C LEU A 105 11.47 2.81 -14.73
N PHE A 106 11.08 3.31 -13.55
CA PHE A 106 11.67 4.49 -12.94
C PHE A 106 13.07 4.25 -12.36
N VAL A 107 13.29 3.11 -11.66
CA VAL A 107 14.61 2.69 -11.17
C VAL A 107 15.60 2.55 -12.31
N LEU A 108 15.16 1.96 -13.42
CA LEU A 108 16.00 1.75 -14.59
C LEU A 108 16.35 3.06 -15.32
N SER A 109 15.58 4.14 -15.11
CA SER A 109 15.71 5.36 -15.90
C SER A 109 16.32 6.57 -15.17
N HIS A 110 16.37 6.60 -13.83
CA HIS A 110 16.78 7.82 -13.10
C HIS A 110 17.63 7.55 -11.83
N GLN A 111 18.83 8.13 -11.77
CA GLN A 111 19.80 8.02 -10.66
C GLN A 111 19.73 9.16 -9.62
N GLU A 112 18.71 10.03 -9.67
CA GLU A 112 18.62 11.17 -8.74
C GLU A 112 18.31 10.76 -7.29
N ARG A 113 18.73 11.58 -6.31
CA ARG A 113 18.47 11.30 -4.88
C ARG A 113 16.98 11.27 -4.54
N ILE A 114 16.18 12.17 -5.14
CA ILE A 114 14.72 12.23 -4.93
C ILE A 114 14.04 10.98 -5.50
N SER A 115 14.50 10.52 -6.67
CA SER A 115 14.09 9.25 -7.27
C SER A 115 14.33 8.06 -6.35
N ARG A 116 15.55 7.97 -5.79
CA ARG A 116 15.91 6.90 -4.85
C ARG A 116 15.10 6.95 -3.56
N PHE A 117 14.78 8.14 -3.05
CA PHE A 117 13.98 8.25 -1.83
C PHE A 117 12.54 7.77 -2.02
N MET A 118 11.90 8.14 -3.13
CA MET A 118 10.60 7.59 -3.49
C MET A 118 10.63 6.07 -3.66
N LEU A 119 11.70 5.55 -4.29
CA LEU A 119 11.90 4.12 -4.42
C LEU A 119 11.90 3.42 -3.06
N TYR A 120 12.63 3.95 -2.07
CA TYR A 120 12.63 3.39 -0.73
C TYR A 120 11.24 3.39 -0.08
N ILE A 121 10.47 4.47 -0.23
CA ILE A 121 9.10 4.55 0.31
C ILE A 121 8.20 3.49 -0.31
N LEU A 122 8.25 3.33 -1.63
CA LEU A 122 7.46 2.32 -2.35
C LEU A 122 7.92 0.90 -2.04
N THR A 123 9.23 0.62 -2.03
CA THR A 123 9.77 -0.68 -1.63
C THR A 123 9.35 -1.04 -0.21
N LEU A 124 9.46 -0.09 0.74
CA LEU A 124 9.02 -0.31 2.11
C LEU A 124 7.51 -0.59 2.19
N HIS A 125 6.69 0.13 1.43
CA HIS A 125 5.25 -0.12 1.34
C HIS A 125 4.93 -1.57 0.91
N PHE A 126 5.55 -2.04 -0.17
CA PHE A 126 5.30 -3.40 -0.68
C PHE A 126 5.86 -4.49 0.25
N ILE A 127 7.03 -4.28 0.86
CA ILE A 127 7.60 -5.23 1.82
C ILE A 127 6.68 -5.36 3.05
N LEU A 128 6.22 -4.24 3.61
CA LEU A 128 5.34 -4.26 4.78
C LEU A 128 4.00 -4.92 4.47
N ARG A 129 3.44 -4.68 3.28
CA ARG A 129 2.25 -5.39 2.82
C ARG A 129 2.49 -6.88 2.61
N PHE A 130 3.66 -7.27 2.08
CA PHE A 130 4.03 -8.67 1.91
C PHE A 130 4.09 -9.41 3.26
N ILE A 131 4.79 -8.82 4.23
CA ILE A 131 4.89 -9.37 5.58
C ILE A 131 3.50 -9.52 6.20
N LEU A 132 2.66 -8.49 6.08
CA LEU A 132 1.36 -8.51 6.71
C LEU A 132 0.37 -9.45 5.99
N ALA A 133 0.45 -9.60 4.68
CA ALA A 133 -0.32 -10.60 3.94
C ALA A 133 0.11 -12.03 4.30
N GLY A 134 1.41 -12.27 4.45
CA GLY A 134 1.94 -13.54 4.93
C GLY A 134 1.46 -13.86 6.35
N ALA A 135 1.50 -12.87 7.26
CA ALA A 135 0.98 -13.01 8.62
C ALA A 135 -0.53 -13.31 8.64
N LEU A 136 -1.32 -12.58 7.83
CA LEU A 136 -2.75 -12.85 7.64
C LEU A 136 -2.99 -14.28 7.18
N THR A 137 -2.20 -14.76 6.23
CA THR A 137 -2.40 -16.10 5.67
C THR A 137 -2.00 -17.21 6.64
N LEU A 138 -0.92 -17.06 7.41
CA LEU A 138 -0.52 -18.01 8.44
C LEU A 138 -1.60 -18.13 9.53
N VAL A 139 -2.06 -16.98 10.03
CA VAL A 139 -3.10 -16.92 11.07
C VAL A 139 -4.41 -17.49 10.56
N PHE A 140 -4.85 -17.16 9.34
CA PHE A 140 -6.03 -17.78 8.74
C PHE A 140 -5.87 -19.28 8.51
N GLY A 141 -4.71 -19.75 8.06
CA GLY A 141 -4.45 -21.17 7.83
C GLY A 141 -4.55 -22.01 9.11
N GLU A 142 -3.95 -21.54 10.20
CA GLU A 142 -4.05 -22.22 11.50
C GLU A 142 -5.46 -22.17 12.08
N ILE A 143 -6.14 -21.03 11.98
CA ILE A 143 -7.48 -20.89 12.56
C ILE A 143 -8.55 -21.63 11.76
N LEU A 144 -8.47 -21.64 10.42
CA LEU A 144 -9.37 -22.44 9.58
C LEU A 144 -9.27 -23.94 9.91
N ALA A 145 -8.12 -24.42 10.39
CA ALA A 145 -7.97 -25.79 10.86
C ALA A 145 -8.69 -26.07 12.20
N THR A 146 -8.99 -25.04 12.99
CA THR A 146 -9.64 -25.18 14.31
C THR A 146 -11.17 -25.06 14.28
N ASN A 147 -11.76 -24.59 13.18
CA ASN A 147 -13.21 -24.27 13.05
C ASN A 147 -13.78 -23.31 14.12
N ASP A 148 -12.92 -22.63 14.90
CA ASP A 148 -13.34 -21.66 15.90
C ASP A 148 -13.47 -20.27 15.27
N ILE A 149 -14.72 -19.87 15.03
CA ILE A 149 -15.04 -18.58 14.43
C ILE A 149 -14.62 -17.41 15.33
N HIS A 150 -14.59 -17.55 16.66
CA HIS A 150 -14.20 -16.47 17.56
C HIS A 150 -12.69 -16.20 17.52
N LEU A 151 -11.88 -17.26 17.41
CA LEU A 151 -10.44 -17.15 17.15
C LEU A 151 -10.16 -16.42 15.85
N LEU A 152 -10.93 -16.72 14.79
CA LEU A 152 -10.77 -16.07 13.47
C LEU A 152 -11.00 -14.56 13.55
N LEU A 153 -12.07 -14.17 14.23
CA LEU A 153 -12.44 -12.75 14.40
C LEU A 153 -11.38 -11.99 15.22
N ASN A 154 -10.87 -12.59 16.29
CA ASN A 154 -9.81 -11.99 17.09
C ASN A 154 -8.52 -11.84 16.28
N GLY A 155 -8.13 -12.87 15.51
CA GLY A 155 -6.98 -12.82 14.61
C GLY A 155 -7.10 -11.68 13.60
N VAL A 156 -8.27 -11.55 12.94
CA VAL A 156 -8.57 -10.45 12.01
C VAL A 156 -8.45 -9.08 12.68
N HIS A 157 -8.95 -8.91 13.90
CA HIS A 157 -8.85 -7.63 14.62
C HIS A 157 -7.39 -7.26 14.95
N TYR A 158 -6.58 -8.20 15.45
CA TYR A 158 -5.17 -7.92 15.76
C TYR A 158 -4.36 -7.57 14.51
N LEU A 159 -4.59 -8.30 13.42
CA LEU A 159 -3.94 -8.02 12.14
C LEU A 159 -4.40 -6.69 11.54
N SER A 160 -5.67 -6.33 11.75
CA SER A 160 -6.19 -5.02 11.37
C SER A 160 -5.52 -3.89 12.16
N LEU A 161 -5.33 -4.06 13.47
CA LEU A 161 -4.61 -3.07 14.26
C LEU A 161 -3.16 -2.89 13.77
N ALA A 162 -2.45 -3.99 13.47
CA ALA A 162 -1.11 -3.94 12.91
C ALA A 162 -1.08 -3.23 11.55
N ALA A 163 -2.04 -3.53 10.67
CA ALA A 163 -2.21 -2.85 9.39
C ALA A 163 -2.47 -1.34 9.56
N MET A 164 -3.30 -0.93 10.52
CA MET A 164 -3.56 0.49 10.81
C MET A 164 -2.29 1.23 11.21
N ILE A 165 -1.49 0.66 12.11
CA ILE A 165 -0.24 1.28 12.59
C ILE A 165 0.74 1.44 11.43
N ILE A 166 0.91 0.40 10.61
CA ILE A 166 1.79 0.42 9.44
C ILE A 166 1.34 1.48 8.43
N HIS A 167 0.06 1.52 8.07
CA HIS A 167 -0.44 2.47 7.07
C HIS A 167 -0.39 3.91 7.58
N ALA A 168 -0.71 4.14 8.86
CA ALA A 168 -0.57 5.45 9.48
C ALA A 168 0.89 5.95 9.46
N GLY A 169 1.85 5.09 9.84
CA GLY A 169 3.28 5.42 9.77
C GLY A 169 3.74 5.73 8.35
N MET A 170 3.31 4.94 7.36
CA MET A 170 3.64 5.16 5.96
C MET A 170 3.04 6.45 5.40
N LEU A 171 1.82 6.82 5.78
CA LEU A 171 1.20 8.08 5.39
C LEU A 171 1.97 9.29 5.91
N VAL A 172 2.53 9.22 7.13
CA VAL A 172 3.40 10.28 7.67
C VAL A 172 4.67 10.44 6.84
N VAL A 173 5.35 9.33 6.52
CA VAL A 173 6.57 9.33 5.68
C VAL A 173 6.27 9.89 4.28
N LEU A 174 5.15 9.48 3.69
CA LEU A 174 4.72 9.93 2.37
C LEU A 174 4.32 11.41 2.37
N GLY A 175 3.64 11.89 3.40
CA GLY A 175 3.31 13.30 3.58
C GLY A 175 4.57 14.17 3.68
N TYR A 176 5.58 13.71 4.44
CA TYR A 176 6.87 14.39 4.52
C TYR A 176 7.58 14.43 3.16
N TYR A 177 7.53 13.35 2.38
CA TYR A 177 8.08 13.32 1.02
C TYR A 177 7.40 14.34 0.09
N ILE A 178 6.06 14.36 0.08
CA ILE A 178 5.27 15.30 -0.72
C ILE A 178 5.64 16.75 -0.37
N TYR A 179 5.68 17.07 0.93
CA TYR A 179 6.09 18.38 1.42
C TYR A 179 7.50 18.76 0.94
N THR A 180 8.45 17.84 1.06
CA THR A 180 9.85 18.06 0.67
C THR A 180 9.98 18.35 -0.83
N VAL A 181 9.32 17.55 -1.69
CA VAL A 181 9.33 17.75 -3.14
C VAL A 181 8.68 19.08 -3.50
N TRP A 182 7.53 19.39 -2.90
CA TRP A 182 6.81 20.65 -3.12
C TRP A 182 7.65 21.87 -2.77
N MET A 183 8.23 21.90 -1.56
CA MET A 183 9.00 23.03 -1.07
C MET A 183 10.32 23.21 -1.83
N HIS A 184 11.07 22.14 -2.06
CA HIS A 184 12.45 22.23 -2.53
C HIS A 184 12.62 22.07 -4.05
N VAL A 185 11.63 21.52 -4.76
CA VAL A 185 11.69 21.38 -6.23
C VAL A 185 10.81 22.42 -6.92
N TYR A 186 9.61 22.69 -6.39
CA TYR A 186 8.66 23.61 -7.02
C TYR A 186 8.75 25.01 -6.47
N LEU A 187 8.52 25.22 -5.17
CA LEU A 187 8.49 26.58 -4.59
C LEU A 187 9.86 27.28 -4.64
N ALA A 188 10.96 26.55 -4.49
CA ALA A 188 12.31 27.09 -4.68
C ALA A 188 12.55 27.67 -6.08
N ALA A 189 11.90 27.11 -7.12
CA ALA A 189 12.03 27.60 -8.48
C ALA A 189 11.26 28.92 -8.71
N PHE A 190 10.17 29.14 -8.00
CA PHE A 190 9.44 30.41 -8.03
C PHE A 190 10.19 31.52 -7.29
N ARG A 191 10.74 31.24 -6.09
CA ARG A 191 11.54 32.23 -5.34
C ARG A 191 12.77 32.73 -6.09
N LYS A 192 13.41 31.88 -6.90
CA LYS A 192 14.57 32.28 -7.72
C LYS A 192 14.19 33.20 -8.88
N LYS A 193 12.98 33.07 -9.41
CA LYS A 193 12.49 33.87 -10.53
C LYS A 193 12.05 35.27 -10.08
N ASP A 194 11.51 35.37 -8.86
CA ASP A 194 11.18 36.66 -8.25
C ASP A 194 12.44 37.46 -7.89
N ALA A 195 13.50 36.78 -7.44
CA ALA A 195 14.79 37.41 -7.13
C ALA A 195 15.63 37.82 -8.35
N SER A 196 15.34 37.31 -9.56
CA SER A 196 16.04 37.71 -10.79
C SER A 196 15.32 38.81 -11.58
N ASN A 197 14.10 39.17 -11.17
CA ASN A 197 13.23 40.14 -11.84
C ASN A 197 13.02 41.42 -11.02
N GLY A 198 13.74 41.58 -9.89
CA GLY A 198 13.81 42.81 -9.10
C GLY A 198 15.26 43.26 -8.98
#